data_AF-A0A1B1A1C7-F1
#
_entry.id   AF-A0A1B1A1C7-F1
#
_cell.length_a   1.000
_cell.length_b   1.000
_cell.length_c   1.000
_cell.angle_alpha   90.00
_cell.angle_beta   90.00
_cell.angle_gamma   90.00
#
_symmetry.space_group_name_H-M   'P 1'
#
loop_
_entity.id
_entity.type
_entity.pdbx_description
1 polymer ?
#
loop_
_entity_poly.entity_id
_entity_poly.type
_entity_poly.pdbx_seq_one_letter_code
_entity_poly.pdbx_strand_id
1 'polypeptide(L)' 'MAKPVNLNRFRKEKARAEKKARADQNAVKFGRTKDQKDLDKAAKRITIDRLDGHKIDD' A
#
# COMPACT_ATOMS: atom_id res chain seq x y z
N MET A 1 -16.44 26.47 -34.07
CA MET A 1 -15.02 26.76 -33.75
C MET A 1 -14.61 25.96 -32.54
N ALA A 2 -13.65 25.04 -32.69
CA ALA A 2 -13.13 24.24 -31.58
C ALA A 2 -12.15 25.08 -30.74
N LYS A 3 -12.40 25.19 -29.43
CA LYS A 3 -11.49 25.89 -28.51
C LYS A 3 -10.18 25.11 -28.39
N PRO A 4 -9.01 25.77 -28.29
CA PRO A 4 -7.75 25.07 -28.06
C PRO A 4 -7.80 24.30 -26.74
N VAL A 5 -7.64 22.97 -26.80
CA VAL A 5 -7.61 22.11 -25.63
C VAL A 5 -6.17 21.97 -25.12
N ASN A 6 -5.98 22.25 -23.83
CA ASN A 6 -4.68 22.09 -23.20
C ASN A 6 -4.38 20.60 -22.92
N LEU A 7 -3.60 20.00 -23.81
CA LEU A 7 -3.21 18.58 -23.74
C LEU A 7 -2.45 18.23 -22.45
N ASN A 8 -1.74 19.19 -21.84
CA ASN A 8 -1.03 18.94 -20.58
C ASN A 8 -1.99 18.77 -19.40
N ARG A 9 -3.09 19.54 -19.36
CA ARG A 9 -4.14 19.34 -18.35
C ARG A 9 -4.78 17.97 -18.49
N PHE A 10 -5.15 17.59 -19.72
CA PHE A 10 -5.74 16.30 -20.01
C PHE A 10 -4.83 15.12 -19.62
N ARG A 11 -3.54 15.17 -19.98
CA ARG A 11 -2.56 14.15 -19.58
C ARG A 11 -2.42 14.04 -18.06
N LYS A 12 -2.39 15.18 -17.35
CA LYS A 12 -2.33 15.20 -15.87
C LYS A 12 -3.59 14.61 -15.25
N GLU A 13 -4.76 14.92 -15.78
CA GLU A 13 -6.03 14.36 -15.30
C GLU A 13 -6.08 12.85 -15.53
N LYS A 14 -5.69 12.37 -16.71
CA LYS A 14 -5.59 10.94 -17.02
C LYS A 14 -4.65 10.22 -16.05
N ALA A 15 -3.45 10.76 -15.83
CA ALA A 15 -2.48 10.17 -14.90
C ALA A 15 -2.99 10.13 -13.45
N ARG A 16 -3.72 11.16 -13.00
CA ARG A 16 -4.35 11.17 -11.67
C ARG A 16 -5.46 10.12 -11.56
N ALA A 17 -6.29 9.99 -12.59
CA ALA A 17 -7.36 8.99 -12.64
C ALA A 17 -6.80 7.56 -12.60
N GLU A 18 -5.77 7.27 -13.41
CA GLU A 18 -5.07 5.98 -13.40
C GLU A 18 -4.44 5.67 -12.04
N LYS A 19 -3.82 6.68 -11.39
CA LYS A 19 -3.25 6.52 -10.04
C LYS A 19 -4.32 6.22 -9.00
N LYS A 20 -5.48 6.87 -9.08
CA LYS A 20 -6.62 6.61 -8.18
C LYS A 20 -7.17 5.19 -8.37
N ALA A 21 -7.43 4.79 -9.60
CA ALA A 21 -7.89 3.43 -9.90
C ALA A 21 -6.91 2.35 -9.41
N ARG A 22 -5.60 2.59 -9.55
CA ARG A 22 -4.56 1.68 -9.01
C ARG A 22 -4.56 1.65 -7.48
N ALA A 23 -4.77 2.81 -6.83
CA ALA A 23 -4.87 2.88 -5.37
C ALA A 23 -6.10 2.11 -4.86
N ASP A 24 -7.24 2.24 -5.51
CA ASP A 24 -8.47 1.51 -5.17
C ASP A 24 -8.28 0.00 -5.37
N GLN A 25 -7.66 -0.41 -6.49
CA GLN A 25 -7.29 -1.81 -6.71
C GLN A 25 -6.33 -2.33 -5.65
N ASN A 26 -5.36 -1.52 -5.21
CA ASN A 26 -4.43 -1.90 -4.17
C ASN A 26 -5.09 -1.95 -2.79
N ALA A 27 -6.05 -1.08 -2.51
CA ALA A 27 -6.84 -1.12 -1.28
C ALA A 27 -7.64 -2.43 -1.20
N VAL A 28 -8.26 -2.85 -2.30
CA VAL A 28 -8.98 -4.13 -2.37
C VAL A 28 -8.03 -5.33 -2.35
N LYS A 29 -6.97 -5.32 -3.17
CA LYS A 29 -6.04 -6.45 -3.31
C LYS A 29 -5.16 -6.65 -2.08
N PHE A 30 -4.71 -5.56 -1.48
CA PHE A 30 -3.75 -5.63 -0.37
C PHE A 30 -4.37 -5.38 0.98
N GLY A 31 -5.63 -4.92 1.06
CA GLY A 31 -6.63 -5.05 2.13
C GLY A 31 -6.29 -4.52 3.52
N ARG A 32 -5.00 -4.47 3.86
CA ARG A 32 -4.44 -4.10 5.13
C ARG A 32 -3.92 -2.67 5.02
N THR A 33 -4.43 -1.82 5.90
CA THR A 33 -3.91 -0.47 6.08
C THR A 33 -2.46 -0.54 6.58
N LYS A 34 -1.72 0.58 6.46
CA LYS A 34 -0.34 0.64 6.97
C LYS A 34 -0.29 0.27 8.46
N ASP A 35 -1.23 0.81 9.24
CA ASP A 35 -1.31 0.56 10.68
C ASP A 35 -1.58 -0.92 10.99
N GLN A 36 -2.46 -1.58 10.22
CA GLN A 36 -2.69 -3.02 10.35
C GLN A 36 -1.44 -3.84 10.01
N LYS A 37 -0.68 -3.43 8.99
CA LYS A 37 0.60 -4.09 8.64
C LYS A 37 1.64 -3.90 9.74
N ASP A 38 1.68 -2.73 10.36
CA ASP A 38 2.64 -2.40 11.41
C ASP A 38 2.30 -3.13 12.72
N LEU A 39 1.00 -3.25 13.06
CA LEU A 39 0.52 -4.10 14.16
C LEU A 39 0.85 -5.58 13.93
N ASP A 40 0.58 -6.11 12.74
CA ASP A 40 0.93 -7.50 12.37
C ASP A 40 2.44 -7.74 12.50
N LYS A 41 3.27 -6.79 12.07
CA LYS A 41 4.73 -6.89 12.21
C LYS A 41 5.15 -6.88 13.68
N ALA A 42 4.58 -5.99 14.49
CA ALA A 42 4.88 -5.93 15.92
C ALA A 42 4.49 -7.23 16.63
N ALA A 43 3.29 -7.75 16.36
CA ALA A 43 2.84 -9.03 16.89
C ALA A 43 3.77 -10.17 16.49
N LYS A 44 4.17 -10.25 15.21
CA LYS A 44 5.13 -11.25 14.73
C LYS A 44 6.48 -11.16 15.41
N ARG A 45 7.01 -9.95 15.65
CA ARG A 45 8.30 -9.76 16.34
C ARG A 45 8.23 -10.32 17.76
N ILE A 46 7.19 -9.98 18.51
CA ILE A 46 6.98 -10.50 19.89
C ILE A 46 6.95 -12.03 19.88
N THR A 47 6.26 -12.64 18.91
CA THR A 47 6.18 -14.10 18.80
C THR A 47 7.56 -14.70 18.48
N ILE A 48 8.32 -14.10 17.57
CA ILE A 48 9.67 -14.56 17.21
C ILE A 48 10.60 -14.44 18.42
N ASP A 49 10.66 -13.28 19.06
CA ASP A 49 11.51 -13.03 20.22
C ASP A 49 11.20 -14.01 21.36
N ARG A 50 9.91 -14.31 21.58
CA ARG A 50 9.48 -15.32 22.55
C ARG A 50 9.95 -16.72 22.18
N LEU A 51 9.81 -17.11 20.91
CA LEU A 51 10.23 -18.43 20.44
C LEU A 51 11.77 -18.57 20.50
N ASP A 52 12.51 -17.52 20.15
CA ASP A 52 13.96 -17.50 20.23
C ASP A 52 14.44 -17.62 21.68
N GLY A 53 13.78 -16.96 22.64
CA GLY A 53 14.08 -17.15 24.07
C GLY A 53 13.77 -18.55 24.63
N HIS A 54 13.01 -19.36 23.90
CA HIS A 54 12.71 -20.76 24.24
C HIS A 54 13.54 -21.76 23.44
N LYS A 55 14.39 -21.31 22.51
CA LYS A 55 15.34 -22.22 21.84
C LYS A 55 16.42 -22.58 22.84
N ILE A 56 16.62 -23.89 23.01
CA ILE A 56 17.81 -24.44 23.65
C ILE A 56 18.82 -24.60 22.51
N ASP A 57 19.90 -23.84 22.56
CA ASP A 57 21.01 -23.99 21.63
C ASP A 57 21.65 -25.37 21.89
N ASP A 58 21.55 -26.28 20.91
CA ASP A 58 22.34 -27.51 20.86
C ASP A 58 23.82 -27.20 20.56
#